data_AF-A0AAQ4EL40-F1
#
_entry.id   AF-A0AAQ4EL40-F1
#
_cell.length_a   1.000
_cell.length_b   1.000
_cell.length_c   1.000
_cell.angle_alpha   90.00
_cell.angle_beta   90.00
_cell.angle_gamma   90.00
#
_symmetry.space_group_name_H-M   'P 1'
#
loop_
_entity.id
_entity.type
_entity.pdbx_description
1 polymer ?
#
loop_
_entity_poly.entity_id
_entity_poly.type
_entity_poly.pdbx_seq_one_letter_code
_entity_poly.pdbx_strand_id
1 'polypeptide(L)'
;MHHNDEDAEWINVQHRDNSEENLENSYSKDLTFYDECLDSAELAKRIILAESTVQEFIPAIRQTSHHPIHTTVGSIGRFTPCAASEDVPQSALASTRRLTRDLTEVLKATINGADWIQGEARSVMFDKAKHLLFTVGFPDGLDRGSQVESFYAAFPDVDETFFDPYLESRRLLTTRQFRGNITANFRATDVNAVYSPQEHNVNIFAALLQPPFFFNNGPASMNYGGLGQVISQEIMHAYDAAGMNTNYLNQRVDLRGTPTMKAYAEKVTCLRSSYEKVRTHISLLRNAA
;
A
#
# COMPACT_ATOMS: atom_id res chain seq x y z
N MET A 1 10.79 -4.16 -39.73
CA MET A 1 12.17 -3.61 -39.80
C MET A 1 12.02 -2.11 -39.71
N HIS A 2 12.31 -1.39 -38.62
CA HIS A 2 13.02 -1.64 -37.37
C HIS A 2 12.19 -1.02 -36.23
N HIS A 3 12.03 -1.74 -35.12
CA HIS A 3 11.65 -1.16 -33.84
C HIS A 3 12.94 -0.74 -33.14
N ASN A 4 13.03 0.53 -32.74
CA ASN A 4 14.07 1.00 -31.83
C ASN A 4 13.61 0.62 -30.41
N ASP A 5 14.12 -0.50 -29.92
CA ASP A 5 14.04 -0.96 -28.53
C ASP A 5 15.15 -0.28 -27.70
N GLU A 6 15.01 1.01 -27.39
CA GLU A 6 15.95 1.71 -26.49
C GLU A 6 15.34 2.20 -25.16
N ASP A 7 14.06 1.97 -24.89
CA ASP A 7 13.41 2.42 -23.65
C ASP A 7 13.24 1.28 -22.62
N ALA A 8 14.28 0.47 -22.41
CA ALA A 8 14.25 -0.71 -21.55
C ALA A 8 15.02 -0.51 -20.24
N GLU A 9 14.36 0.07 -19.22
CA GLU A 9 14.54 -0.29 -17.80
C GLU A 9 13.35 0.25 -16.97
N TRP A 10 12.13 -0.12 -17.34
CA TRP A 10 10.96 0.18 -16.53
C TRP A 10 10.87 -0.80 -15.36
N ILE A 11 10.46 -0.28 -14.19
CA ILE A 11 10.35 -0.97 -12.90
C ILE A 11 9.53 -2.26 -13.05
N ASN A 12 10.21 -3.31 -13.48
CA ASN A 12 9.80 -4.67 -13.28
C ASN A 12 10.39 -4.97 -11.91
N VAL A 13 9.54 -5.07 -10.88
CA VAL A 13 9.97 -5.53 -9.57
C VAL A 13 10.26 -7.04 -9.68
N GLN A 14 11.31 -7.38 -10.42
CA GLN A 14 11.97 -8.66 -10.34
C GLN A 14 12.73 -8.62 -9.01
N HIS A 15 12.05 -9.06 -7.96
CA HIS A 15 12.62 -9.20 -6.62
C HIS A 15 13.86 -10.10 -6.72
N ARG A 16 15.06 -9.49 -6.60
CA ARG A 16 16.30 -10.22 -6.41
C ARG A 16 16.23 -10.96 -5.08
N ASP A 17 16.83 -12.14 -5.08
CA ASP A 17 16.90 -13.10 -3.98
C ASP A 17 17.27 -12.43 -2.64
N ASN A 18 16.35 -12.49 -1.67
CA ASN A 18 16.49 -11.94 -0.32
C ASN A 18 17.37 -12.84 0.55
N SER A 19 18.67 -12.89 0.24
CA SER A 19 19.68 -13.39 1.18
C SER A 19 20.09 -12.27 2.15
N GLU A 20 20.30 -12.63 3.42
CA GLU A 20 20.54 -11.72 4.56
C GLU A 20 21.73 -10.76 4.37
N GLU A 21 22.62 -11.02 3.41
CA GLU A 21 23.88 -10.30 3.21
C GLU A 21 23.74 -8.99 2.39
N ASN A 22 22.64 -8.80 1.65
CA ASN A 22 22.45 -7.62 0.78
C ASN A 22 21.78 -6.41 1.45
N LEU A 23 21.32 -6.54 2.70
CA LEU A 23 20.58 -5.49 3.39
C LEU A 23 21.47 -4.39 3.98
N GLU A 24 22.77 -4.60 4.18
CA GLU A 24 23.62 -3.60 4.86
C GLU A 24 24.31 -2.61 3.91
N ASN A 25 24.43 -2.91 2.61
CA ASN A 25 25.29 -2.14 1.69
C ASN A 25 24.60 -1.01 0.89
N SER A 26 23.29 -0.77 1.03
CA SER A 26 22.60 0.29 0.25
C SER A 26 22.49 1.64 0.97
N TYR A 27 22.99 1.79 2.20
CA TYR A 27 22.64 2.92 3.09
C TYR A 27 23.69 4.03 3.18
N SER A 28 24.58 4.16 2.20
CA SER A 28 25.63 5.19 2.20
C SER A 28 25.66 5.87 0.84
N LYS A 29 24.83 6.91 0.65
CA LYS A 29 25.01 8.02 -0.33
C LYS A 29 23.88 9.04 -0.18
N ASP A 30 23.90 9.78 0.94
CA ASP A 30 23.01 10.92 1.18
C ASP A 30 23.77 12.23 0.96
N LEU A 31 23.22 13.08 0.08
CA LEU A 31 23.16 14.56 0.14
C LEU A 31 22.78 15.18 -1.21
N THR A 32 23.13 14.57 -2.35
CA THR A 32 22.79 15.08 -3.70
C THR A 32 21.36 14.80 -4.14
N PHE A 33 20.70 13.80 -3.53
CA PHE A 33 19.30 13.43 -3.81
C PHE A 33 18.30 14.51 -3.36
N TYR A 34 18.62 15.24 -2.29
CA TYR A 34 17.74 16.24 -1.69
C TYR A 34 17.50 17.45 -2.60
N ASP A 35 18.51 17.86 -3.38
CA ASP A 35 18.39 19.02 -4.28
C ASP A 35 17.57 18.71 -5.54
N GLU A 36 17.54 17.45 -6.00
CA GLU A 36 16.79 17.03 -7.21
C GLU A 36 15.28 16.77 -6.94
N CYS A 37 14.88 16.31 -5.74
CA CYS A 37 13.44 16.20 -5.39
C CYS A 37 12.75 17.58 -5.28
N LEU A 38 13.50 18.64 -4.94
CA LEU A 38 12.97 19.99 -4.73
C LEU A 38 12.33 20.61 -6.00
N ASP A 39 12.93 20.38 -7.18
CA ASP A 39 12.38 20.88 -8.45
C ASP A 39 11.10 20.12 -8.88
N SER A 40 11.03 18.82 -8.59
CA SER A 40 9.82 18.01 -8.82
C SER A 40 8.68 18.34 -7.83
N ALA A 41 9.02 18.72 -6.60
CA ALA A 41 8.06 19.21 -5.60
C ALA A 41 7.48 20.58 -5.99
N GLU A 42 8.23 21.42 -6.70
CA GLU A 42 7.75 22.71 -7.20
C GLU A 42 6.68 22.55 -8.30
N LEU A 43 6.82 21.53 -9.16
CA LEU A 43 5.78 21.16 -10.13
C LEU A 43 4.51 20.66 -9.42
N ALA A 44 4.65 19.80 -8.40
CA ALA A 44 3.52 19.34 -7.60
C ALA A 44 2.84 20.50 -6.83
N LYS A 45 3.63 21.43 -6.27
CA LYS A 45 3.15 22.67 -5.64
C LYS A 45 2.40 23.56 -6.63
N ARG A 46 2.87 23.70 -7.88
CA ARG A 46 2.17 24.46 -8.94
C ARG A 46 0.83 23.84 -9.32
N ILE A 47 0.75 22.51 -9.36
CA ILE A 47 -0.52 21.81 -9.61
C ILE A 47 -1.50 22.01 -8.43
N ILE A 48 -1.01 21.95 -7.19
CA ILE A 48 -1.79 22.27 -5.99
C ILE A 48 -2.22 23.76 -5.96
N LEU A 49 -1.35 24.68 -6.41
CA LEU A 49 -1.64 26.11 -6.49
C LEU A 49 -2.69 26.44 -7.55
N ALA A 50 -2.63 25.80 -8.72
CA ALA A 50 -3.60 25.99 -9.80
C ALA A 50 -5.03 25.62 -9.38
N GLU A 51 -5.19 24.68 -8.45
CA GLU A 51 -6.48 24.33 -7.87
C GLU A 51 -7.01 25.36 -6.86
N SER A 52 -6.13 26.14 -6.21
CA SER A 52 -6.55 27.23 -5.32
C SER A 52 -7.27 28.36 -6.07
N THR A 53 -6.92 28.58 -7.34
CA THR A 53 -7.53 29.59 -8.23
C THR A 53 -8.97 29.23 -8.63
N VAL A 54 -9.32 27.94 -8.67
CA VAL A 54 -10.69 27.46 -8.97
C VAL A 54 -11.69 27.83 -7.84
N GLN A 55 -11.19 28.15 -6.64
CA GLN A 55 -12.02 28.46 -5.47
C GLN A 55 -12.72 29.84 -5.52
N GLU A 56 -12.28 30.78 -6.38
CA GLU A 56 -12.88 32.12 -6.43
C GLU A 56 -14.30 32.14 -7.04
N PHE A 57 -14.72 31.10 -7.77
CA PHE A 57 -15.98 31.13 -8.53
C PHE A 57 -17.20 30.45 -7.89
N ILE A 58 -17.08 29.71 -6.78
CA ILE A 58 -18.23 29.01 -6.17
C ILE A 58 -18.26 29.16 -4.63
N PRO A 59 -19.10 30.06 -4.08
CA PRO A 59 -19.16 30.32 -2.64
C PRO A 59 -19.63 29.13 -1.76
N ALA A 60 -20.26 28.11 -2.34
CA ALA A 60 -20.79 26.94 -1.62
C ALA A 60 -19.71 25.90 -1.24
N ILE A 61 -18.49 26.03 -1.78
CA ILE A 61 -17.36 25.09 -1.60
C ILE A 61 -16.42 25.60 -0.50
N ARG A 62 -16.92 26.28 0.54
CA ARG A 62 -16.11 26.74 1.69
C ARG A 62 -15.91 25.68 2.79
N GLN A 63 -16.64 24.57 2.78
CA GLN A 63 -16.43 23.43 3.71
C GLN A 63 -15.49 22.34 3.14
N THR A 64 -14.87 22.60 1.99
CA THR A 64 -14.22 21.60 1.13
C THR A 64 -12.76 21.94 0.86
N SER A 65 -12.01 22.32 1.90
CA SER A 65 -10.54 22.44 1.82
C SER A 65 -9.83 21.12 1.48
N HIS A 66 -10.51 19.97 1.68
CA HIS A 66 -9.96 18.63 1.42
C HIS A 66 -10.28 18.07 0.02
N HIS A 67 -11.22 18.66 -0.73
CA HIS A 67 -11.73 18.05 -1.98
C HIS A 67 -10.77 18.16 -3.17
N PRO A 68 -10.12 19.32 -3.41
CA PRO A 68 -9.11 19.47 -4.48
C PRO A 68 -7.89 18.60 -4.20
N ILE A 69 -7.31 18.70 -2.98
CA ILE A 69 -6.19 17.87 -2.51
C ILE A 69 -6.45 16.37 -2.72
N HIS A 70 -7.65 15.88 -2.36
CA HIS A 70 -8.01 14.48 -2.54
C HIS A 70 -8.17 14.09 -4.03
N THR A 71 -8.52 15.03 -4.89
CA THR A 71 -8.65 14.83 -6.35
C THR A 71 -7.28 14.81 -7.02
N THR A 72 -6.36 15.69 -6.64
CA THR A 72 -4.95 15.69 -7.05
C THR A 72 -4.23 14.44 -6.56
N VAL A 73 -4.32 14.13 -5.26
CA VAL A 73 -3.74 12.90 -4.68
C VAL A 73 -4.36 11.65 -5.32
N GLY A 74 -5.66 11.70 -5.63
CA GLY A 74 -6.36 10.63 -6.34
C GLY A 74 -5.91 10.44 -7.79
N SER A 75 -5.48 11.51 -8.47
CA SER A 75 -5.27 11.55 -9.93
C SER A 75 -3.82 11.64 -10.36
N ILE A 76 -2.95 12.29 -9.59
CA ILE A 76 -1.50 12.37 -9.80
C ILE A 76 -0.69 11.91 -8.57
N GLY A 77 -1.31 11.73 -7.41
CA GLY A 77 -0.66 11.30 -6.16
C GLY A 77 -0.14 9.86 -6.13
N ARG A 78 -0.13 9.17 -7.28
CA ARG A 78 0.61 7.92 -7.45
C ARG A 78 2.12 8.11 -7.26
N PHE A 79 2.63 9.34 -7.44
CA PHE A 79 4.00 9.69 -7.06
C PHE A 79 4.12 11.00 -6.25
N THR A 80 3.40 11.10 -5.13
CA THR A 80 3.81 11.95 -3.99
C THR A 80 4.91 11.38 -3.04
N PRO A 81 5.78 10.39 -3.39
CA PRO A 81 6.88 9.96 -2.56
C PRO A 81 7.83 11.07 -2.15
N CYS A 82 8.15 12.07 -2.99
CA CYS A 82 9.10 13.12 -2.58
C CYS A 82 8.60 13.90 -1.34
N ALA A 83 7.33 14.31 -1.31
CA ALA A 83 6.78 14.99 -0.13
C ALA A 83 6.68 14.05 1.09
N ALA A 84 6.38 12.77 0.85
CA ALA A 84 6.27 11.78 1.93
C ALA A 84 7.62 11.25 2.44
N SER A 85 8.67 11.28 1.62
CA SER A 85 10.03 10.84 1.97
C SER A 85 10.79 11.91 2.75
N GLU A 86 10.49 13.20 2.53
CA GLU A 86 11.00 14.31 3.34
C GLU A 86 10.52 14.22 4.80
N ASP A 87 9.27 13.77 5.01
CA ASP A 87 8.62 13.81 6.32
C ASP A 87 8.74 12.52 7.14
N VAL A 88 9.13 11.38 6.54
CA VAL A 88 9.22 10.08 7.24
C VAL A 88 10.66 9.78 7.68
N PRO A 89 10.93 9.72 9.01
CA PRO A 89 12.26 9.39 9.51
C PRO A 89 12.69 7.97 9.12
N GLN A 90 13.97 7.78 8.77
CA GLN A 90 14.54 6.44 8.50
C GLN A 90 14.34 5.45 9.67
N SER A 91 14.36 5.95 10.91
CA SER A 91 14.07 5.16 12.10
C SER A 91 12.63 4.62 12.12
N ALA A 92 11.67 5.35 11.55
CA ALA A 92 10.29 4.93 11.41
C ALA A 92 10.18 3.77 10.40
N LEU A 93 10.82 3.91 9.22
CA LEU A 93 10.88 2.85 8.21
C LEU A 93 11.51 1.56 8.77
N ALA A 94 12.66 1.69 9.43
CA ALA A 94 13.35 0.55 10.05
C ALA A 94 12.52 -0.13 11.15
N SER A 95 11.86 0.66 12.00
CA SER A 95 10.99 0.13 13.06
C SER A 95 9.77 -0.60 12.48
N THR A 96 9.16 -0.08 11.42
CA THR A 96 8.04 -0.73 10.75
C THR A 96 8.45 -2.02 10.06
N ARG A 97 9.61 -2.05 9.38
CA ARG A 97 10.16 -3.29 8.78
C ARG A 97 10.47 -4.37 9.83
N ARG A 98 10.90 -3.97 11.04
CA ARG A 98 11.04 -4.91 12.16
C ARG A 98 9.69 -5.49 12.56
N LEU A 99 8.68 -4.63 12.65
CA LEU A 99 7.32 -5.03 13.03
C LEU A 99 6.70 -6.01 12.02
N THR A 100 6.88 -5.79 10.71
CA THR A 100 6.39 -6.73 9.67
C THR A 100 7.04 -8.10 9.78
N ARG A 101 8.35 -8.16 10.04
CA ARG A 101 9.08 -9.42 10.29
C ARG A 101 8.53 -10.15 11.51
N ASP A 102 8.39 -9.46 12.63
CA ASP A 102 7.95 -10.08 13.88
C ASP A 102 6.51 -10.64 13.76
N LEU A 103 5.60 -9.90 13.10
CA LEU A 103 4.25 -10.38 12.80
C LEU A 103 4.26 -11.59 11.88
N THR A 104 5.13 -11.61 10.87
CA THR A 104 5.28 -12.73 9.94
C THR A 104 5.80 -13.98 10.64
N GLU A 105 6.72 -13.85 11.60
CA GLU A 105 7.17 -14.97 12.43
C GLU A 105 6.06 -15.51 13.32
N VAL A 106 5.29 -14.63 13.97
CA VAL A 106 4.13 -15.05 14.78
C VAL A 106 3.07 -15.74 13.91
N LEU A 107 2.83 -15.27 12.69
CA LEU A 107 1.92 -15.93 11.75
C LEU A 107 2.39 -17.34 11.41
N LYS A 108 3.66 -17.51 11.04
CA LYS A 108 4.26 -18.82 10.73
C LYS A 108 4.13 -19.77 11.92
N ALA A 109 4.42 -19.31 13.13
CA ALA A 109 4.25 -20.09 14.34
C ALA A 109 2.79 -20.46 14.60
N THR A 110 1.86 -19.52 14.38
CA THR A 110 0.42 -19.73 14.54
C THR A 110 -0.12 -20.78 13.57
N ILE A 111 0.28 -20.73 12.30
CA ILE A 111 -0.13 -21.72 11.29
C ILE A 111 0.37 -23.11 11.66
N ASN A 112 1.62 -23.23 12.13
CA ASN A 112 2.19 -24.51 12.52
C ASN A 112 1.60 -25.07 13.82
N GLY A 113 1.27 -24.20 14.78
CA GLY A 113 0.70 -24.57 16.07
C GLY A 113 -0.80 -24.84 16.05
N ALA A 114 -1.51 -24.45 15.00
CA ALA A 114 -2.95 -24.65 14.88
C ALA A 114 -3.31 -26.14 14.64
N ASP A 115 -4.02 -26.72 15.59
CA ASP A 115 -4.55 -28.08 15.57
C ASP A 115 -5.54 -28.34 14.41
N TRP A 116 -6.26 -27.30 14.00
CA TRP A 116 -7.28 -27.35 12.95
C TRP A 116 -6.73 -27.13 11.53
N ILE A 117 -5.50 -26.66 11.38
CA ILE A 117 -4.84 -26.49 10.08
C ILE A 117 -4.00 -27.73 9.80
N GLN A 118 -4.39 -28.57 8.85
CA GLN A 118 -3.82 -29.90 8.65
C GLN A 118 -3.43 -30.17 7.19
N GLY A 119 -2.51 -31.12 7.02
CA GLY A 119 -2.13 -31.69 5.72
C GLY A 119 -1.64 -30.64 4.72
N GLU A 120 -2.05 -30.81 3.46
CA GLU A 120 -1.69 -29.93 2.35
C GLU A 120 -2.05 -28.46 2.60
N ALA A 121 -3.20 -28.21 3.23
CA ALA A 121 -3.64 -26.85 3.54
C ALA A 121 -2.65 -26.13 4.49
N ARG A 122 -2.00 -26.85 5.42
CA ARG A 122 -0.95 -26.28 6.27
C ARG A 122 0.26 -25.85 5.45
N SER A 123 0.73 -26.72 4.55
CA SER A 123 1.87 -26.41 3.68
C SER A 123 1.59 -25.20 2.80
N VAL A 124 0.41 -25.14 2.17
CA VAL A 124 0.00 -24.01 1.33
C VAL A 124 -0.05 -22.71 2.12
N MET A 125 -0.65 -22.70 3.32
CA MET A 125 -0.71 -21.51 4.16
C MET A 125 0.66 -21.10 4.69
N PHE A 126 1.50 -22.06 5.07
CA PHE A 126 2.85 -21.79 5.56
C PHE A 126 3.73 -21.21 4.45
N ASP A 127 3.69 -21.78 3.24
CA ASP A 127 4.40 -21.24 2.08
C ASP A 127 3.90 -19.84 1.72
N LYS A 128 2.61 -19.58 1.89
CA LYS A 128 2.06 -18.23 1.76
C LYS A 128 2.65 -17.27 2.79
N ALA A 129 2.69 -17.65 4.07
CA ALA A 129 3.31 -16.81 5.09
C ALA A 129 4.81 -16.59 4.86
N LYS A 130 5.50 -17.58 4.29
CA LYS A 130 6.94 -17.52 3.99
C LYS A 130 7.28 -16.53 2.87
N HIS A 131 6.43 -16.41 1.86
CA HIS A 131 6.67 -15.57 0.68
C HIS A 131 5.94 -14.24 0.72
N LEU A 132 5.36 -13.87 1.86
CA LEU A 132 4.67 -12.60 2.02
C LEU A 132 5.64 -11.43 1.92
N LEU A 133 5.34 -10.50 1.02
CA LEU A 133 6.13 -9.30 0.78
C LEU A 133 5.57 -8.10 1.53
N PHE A 134 6.43 -7.10 1.76
CA PHE A 134 6.05 -5.84 2.38
C PHE A 134 6.72 -4.66 1.67
N THR A 135 5.92 -3.66 1.28
CA THR A 135 6.41 -2.33 0.90
C THR A 135 6.12 -1.37 2.05
N VAL A 136 7.13 -0.66 2.55
CA VAL A 136 6.99 0.25 3.71
C VAL A 136 7.31 1.68 3.31
N GLY A 137 6.37 2.59 3.54
CA GLY A 137 6.48 4.01 3.23
C GLY A 137 6.25 4.30 1.76
N PHE A 138 7.25 3.98 0.95
CA PHE A 138 7.30 4.19 -0.49
C PHE A 138 8.06 3.01 -1.15
N PRO A 139 7.78 2.69 -2.43
CA PRO A 139 8.53 1.68 -3.17
C PRO A 139 10.04 1.97 -3.20
N ASP A 140 10.86 0.94 -3.05
CA ASP A 140 12.31 1.04 -3.19
C ASP A 140 12.68 1.48 -4.63
N GLY A 141 13.68 2.35 -4.76
CA GLY A 141 14.15 2.86 -6.06
C GLY A 141 13.47 4.15 -6.54
N LEU A 142 12.40 4.61 -5.88
CA LEU A 142 11.82 5.95 -6.13
C LEU A 142 12.66 7.09 -5.53
N ASP A 143 13.81 6.76 -4.96
CA ASP A 143 14.86 7.62 -4.44
C ASP A 143 15.79 8.17 -5.54
N ARG A 144 15.32 8.22 -6.80
CA ARG A 144 16.07 8.77 -7.92
C ARG A 144 15.22 9.82 -8.59
N GLY A 145 15.53 11.09 -8.38
CA GLY A 145 14.80 12.23 -8.97
C GLY A 145 14.54 12.03 -10.47
N SER A 146 15.53 11.51 -11.19
CA SER A 146 15.44 11.18 -12.62
C SER A 146 14.34 10.17 -12.99
N GLN A 147 14.00 9.21 -12.13
CA GLN A 147 12.92 8.25 -12.39
C GLN A 147 11.54 8.88 -12.19
N VAL A 148 11.40 9.74 -11.18
CA VAL A 148 10.18 10.52 -10.92
C VAL A 148 9.94 11.49 -12.07
N GLU A 149 10.97 12.23 -12.47
CA GLU A 149 10.93 13.14 -13.62
C GLU A 149 10.58 12.41 -14.91
N SER A 150 11.25 11.30 -15.21
CA SER A 150 10.95 10.47 -16.40
C SER A 150 9.51 9.97 -16.40
N PHE A 151 8.97 9.56 -15.24
CA PHE A 151 7.59 9.14 -15.13
C PHE A 151 6.62 10.27 -15.48
N TYR A 152 6.87 11.47 -14.94
CA TYR A 152 6.01 12.64 -15.09
C TYR A 152 6.20 13.43 -16.40
N ALA A 153 7.32 13.26 -17.11
CA ALA A 153 7.60 13.93 -18.38
C ALA A 153 6.54 13.69 -19.47
N ALA A 154 5.76 12.61 -19.36
CA ALA A 154 4.67 12.30 -20.30
C ALA A 154 3.34 12.96 -19.92
N PHE A 155 3.23 13.59 -18.75
CA PHE A 155 2.00 14.25 -18.29
C PHE A 155 1.94 15.69 -18.81
N PRO A 156 0.74 16.19 -19.15
CA PRO A 156 0.59 17.58 -19.57
C PRO A 156 0.87 18.54 -18.42
N ASP A 157 1.46 19.68 -18.74
CA ASP A 157 1.53 20.81 -17.81
C ASP A 157 0.11 21.28 -17.44
N VAL A 158 -0.07 21.73 -16.21
CA VAL A 158 -1.33 22.33 -15.76
C VAL A 158 -1.24 23.84 -15.98
N ASP A 159 -2.07 24.35 -16.89
CA ASP A 159 -2.22 25.78 -17.15
C ASP A 159 -3.50 26.35 -16.49
N GLU A 160 -4.03 27.47 -16.97
CA GLU A 160 -5.25 28.09 -16.43
C GLU A 160 -6.49 27.19 -16.53
N THR A 161 -6.46 26.14 -17.34
CA THR A 161 -7.57 25.20 -17.53
C THR A 161 -7.27 23.82 -16.92
N PHE A 162 -7.99 23.47 -15.85
CA PHE A 162 -7.74 22.22 -15.10
C PHE A 162 -8.27 20.95 -15.80
N PHE A 163 -9.36 21.07 -16.57
CA PHE A 163 -10.14 19.92 -17.02
C PHE A 163 -9.42 19.05 -18.06
N ASP A 164 -8.78 19.66 -19.05
CA ASP A 164 -8.13 18.93 -20.15
C ASP A 164 -6.84 18.22 -19.69
N PRO A 165 -5.91 18.87 -18.94
CA PRO A 165 -4.75 18.20 -18.35
C PRO A 165 -5.15 17.04 -17.42
N TYR A 166 -6.25 17.19 -16.67
CA TYR A 166 -6.79 16.13 -15.82
C TYR A 166 -7.25 14.91 -16.63
N LEU A 167 -8.04 15.11 -17.69
CA LEU A 167 -8.52 13.99 -18.52
C LEU A 167 -7.37 13.24 -19.20
N GLU A 168 -6.38 13.94 -19.72
CA GLU A 168 -5.21 13.30 -20.33
C GLU A 168 -4.36 12.55 -19.30
N SER A 169 -4.15 13.11 -18.10
CA SER A 169 -3.48 12.43 -16.99
C SER A 169 -4.19 11.12 -16.63
N ARG A 170 -5.52 11.13 -16.58
CA ARG A 170 -6.34 9.94 -16.33
C ARG A 170 -6.22 8.91 -17.45
N ARG A 171 -6.18 9.35 -18.71
CA ARG A 171 -6.01 8.48 -19.89
C ARG A 171 -4.63 7.80 -19.90
N LEU A 172 -3.58 8.54 -19.59
CA LEU A 172 -2.20 8.05 -19.50
C LEU A 172 -2.05 7.01 -18.40
N LEU A 173 -2.53 7.31 -17.19
CA LEU A 173 -2.48 6.37 -16.06
C LEU A 173 -3.26 5.09 -16.33
N THR A 174 -4.45 5.21 -16.90
CA THR A 174 -5.27 4.05 -17.28
C THR A 174 -4.53 3.20 -18.31
N THR A 175 -3.92 3.82 -19.32
CA THR A 175 -3.14 3.12 -20.35
C THR A 175 -1.93 2.40 -19.76
N ARG A 176 -1.16 3.06 -18.90
CA ARG A 176 0.01 2.46 -18.22
C ARG A 176 -0.40 1.27 -17.34
N GLN A 177 -1.52 1.39 -16.62
CA GLN A 177 -2.07 0.30 -15.82
C GLN A 177 -2.47 -0.91 -16.68
N PHE A 178 -3.15 -0.69 -17.81
CA PHE A 178 -3.50 -1.77 -18.73
C PHE A 178 -2.29 -2.47 -19.37
N ARG A 179 -1.19 -1.74 -19.57
CA ARG A 179 0.08 -2.29 -20.09
C ARG A 179 0.90 -3.04 -19.03
N GLY A 180 0.49 -2.99 -17.77
CA GLY A 180 1.26 -3.57 -16.65
C GLY A 180 2.50 -2.76 -16.27
N ASN A 181 2.65 -1.54 -16.79
CA ASN A 181 3.80 -0.67 -16.51
C ASN A 181 3.73 -0.05 -15.10
N ILE A 182 2.58 -0.14 -14.43
CA ILE A 182 2.38 0.24 -13.03
C ILE A 182 1.50 -0.83 -12.36
N THR A 183 1.98 -1.44 -11.28
CA THR A 183 1.32 -2.63 -10.70
C THR A 183 0.50 -2.36 -9.44
N ALA A 184 0.57 -1.16 -8.85
CA ALA A 184 -0.25 -0.82 -7.69
C ALA A 184 -0.83 0.61 -7.73
N ASN A 185 -2.01 0.78 -7.14
CA ASN A 185 -2.51 2.07 -6.67
C ASN A 185 -1.76 2.46 -5.38
N PHE A 186 -0.42 2.45 -5.42
CA PHE A 186 0.37 2.87 -4.27
C PHE A 186 0.28 4.39 -4.16
N ARG A 187 -0.15 4.88 -2.99
CA ARG A 187 -0.27 6.30 -2.68
C ARG A 187 0.37 6.52 -1.33
N ALA A 188 1.63 6.94 -1.33
CA ALA A 188 2.41 7.13 -0.10
C ALA A 188 1.71 8.09 0.89
N THR A 189 0.89 9.01 0.38
CA THR A 189 0.15 10.03 1.12
C THR A 189 -1.20 9.57 1.68
N ASP A 190 -1.68 8.38 1.32
CA ASP A 190 -2.90 7.82 1.90
C ASP A 190 -2.60 7.32 3.32
N VAL A 191 -3.44 7.69 4.29
CA VAL A 191 -3.36 7.15 5.67
C VAL A 191 -3.99 5.77 5.69
N ASN A 192 -3.31 4.80 5.06
CA ASN A 192 -3.83 3.45 4.88
C ASN A 192 -2.72 2.40 4.70
N ALA A 193 -3.12 1.13 4.78
CA ALA A 193 -2.34 -0.01 4.32
C ALA A 193 -3.24 -0.93 3.49
N VAL A 194 -2.66 -1.65 2.54
CA VAL A 194 -3.42 -2.51 1.61
C VAL A 194 -2.65 -3.77 1.26
N TYR A 195 -3.30 -4.92 1.39
CA TYR A 195 -2.84 -6.16 0.75
C TYR A 195 -3.18 -6.20 -0.74
N SER A 196 -2.17 -6.41 -1.57
CA SER A 196 -2.27 -6.59 -3.02
C SER A 196 -2.19 -8.10 -3.36
N PRO A 197 -3.30 -8.77 -3.71
CA PRO A 197 -3.29 -10.20 -3.99
C PRO A 197 -2.42 -10.59 -5.18
N GLN A 198 -2.33 -9.74 -6.20
CA GLN A 198 -1.57 -9.99 -7.42
C GLN A 198 -0.06 -10.05 -7.18
N GLU A 199 0.43 -9.18 -6.28
CA GLU A 199 1.84 -9.09 -5.91
C GLU A 199 2.17 -9.91 -4.66
N HIS A 200 1.16 -10.44 -3.98
CA HIS A 200 1.28 -11.07 -2.66
C HIS A 200 2.06 -10.18 -1.67
N ASN A 201 1.68 -8.90 -1.63
CA ASN A 201 2.42 -7.84 -0.96
C ASN A 201 1.51 -7.00 -0.05
N VAL A 202 1.97 -6.69 1.15
CA VAL A 202 1.33 -5.73 2.06
C VAL A 202 1.99 -4.38 1.90
N ASN A 203 1.25 -3.42 1.36
CA ASN A 203 1.70 -2.05 1.16
C ASN A 203 1.30 -1.18 2.35
N ILE A 204 2.29 -0.67 3.09
CA ILE A 204 2.12 0.22 4.24
C ILE A 204 2.54 1.61 3.80
N PHE A 205 1.59 2.54 3.67
CA PHE A 205 1.89 3.86 3.11
C PHE A 205 2.58 4.78 4.13
N ALA A 206 3.43 5.67 3.64
CA ALA A 206 4.20 6.62 4.46
C ALA A 206 3.33 7.44 5.41
N ALA A 207 2.19 7.95 4.93
CA ALA A 207 1.27 8.73 5.75
C ALA A 207 0.56 7.92 6.84
N LEU A 208 0.65 6.58 6.86
CA LEU A 208 0.19 5.78 7.99
C LEU A 208 1.20 5.79 9.17
N LEU A 209 2.46 6.17 8.92
CA LEU A 209 3.54 6.14 9.91
C LEU A 209 3.54 7.36 10.84
N GLN A 210 2.37 7.70 11.36
CA GLN A 210 2.15 8.82 12.27
C GLN A 210 1.15 8.46 13.39
N PRO A 211 1.09 9.24 14.49
CA PRO A 211 0.09 9.05 15.53
C PRO A 211 -1.35 9.14 14.97
N PRO A 212 -2.31 8.38 15.52
CA PRO A 212 -2.19 7.48 16.68
C PRO A 212 -1.69 6.07 16.32
N PHE A 213 -1.45 5.78 15.04
CA PHE A 213 -1.09 4.42 14.60
C PHE A 213 0.36 4.07 14.92
N PHE A 214 1.27 5.04 14.74
CA PHE A 214 2.71 4.83 14.92
C PHE A 214 3.36 6.02 15.62
N PHE A 215 4.27 5.71 16.54
CA PHE A 215 5.10 6.67 17.26
C PHE A 215 6.57 6.37 16.97
N ASN A 216 7.24 7.25 16.24
CA ASN A 216 8.68 7.14 15.99
C ASN A 216 9.44 7.26 17.32
N ASN A 217 10.30 6.29 17.63
CA ASN A 217 10.98 6.15 18.92
C ASN A 217 10.03 6.06 20.15
N GLY A 218 8.76 5.75 19.93
CA GLY A 218 7.78 5.54 20.99
C GLY A 218 7.82 4.12 21.59
N PRO A 219 7.05 3.86 22.66
CA PRO A 219 6.91 2.54 23.26
C PRO A 219 6.47 1.49 22.23
N ALA A 220 7.15 0.35 22.23
CA ALA A 220 6.81 -0.77 21.35
C ALA A 220 5.33 -1.18 21.49
N SER A 221 4.80 -1.26 22.72
CA SER A 221 3.40 -1.63 22.97
C SER A 221 2.39 -0.78 22.18
N MET A 222 2.64 0.52 22.02
CA MET A 222 1.77 1.40 21.23
C MET A 222 1.88 1.10 19.73
N ASN A 223 3.10 0.84 19.23
CA ASN A 223 3.31 0.53 17.82
C ASN A 223 2.79 -0.86 17.43
N TYR A 224 2.92 -1.89 18.28
CA TYR A 224 2.31 -3.20 18.03
C TYR A 224 0.78 -3.15 18.14
N GLY A 225 0.24 -2.35 19.08
CA GLY A 225 -1.20 -2.20 19.24
C GLY A 225 -1.87 -1.35 18.16
N GLY A 226 -1.21 -0.29 17.71
CA GLY A 226 -1.68 0.60 16.65
C GLY A 226 -1.35 0.04 15.27
N LEU A 227 -0.16 0.35 14.76
CA LEU A 227 0.29 -0.06 13.43
C LEU A 227 0.34 -1.58 13.27
N GLY A 228 0.76 -2.32 14.30
CA GLY A 228 0.84 -3.78 14.23
C GLY A 228 -0.51 -4.46 14.04
N GLN A 229 -1.60 -3.90 14.59
CA GLN A 229 -2.94 -4.38 14.32
C GLN A 229 -3.33 -4.13 12.86
N VAL A 230 -3.05 -2.95 12.31
CA VAL A 230 -3.35 -2.61 10.91
C VAL A 230 -2.59 -3.54 9.96
N ILE A 231 -1.28 -3.73 10.18
CA ILE A 231 -0.48 -4.64 9.36
C ILE A 231 -1.01 -6.07 9.46
N SER A 232 -1.35 -6.54 10.66
CA SER A 232 -1.91 -7.88 10.85
C SER A 232 -3.23 -8.06 10.10
N GLN A 233 -4.10 -7.05 10.07
CA GLN A 233 -5.33 -7.08 9.30
C GLN A 233 -5.04 -7.27 7.80
N GLU A 234 -4.09 -6.50 7.26
CA GLU A 234 -3.71 -6.61 5.85
C GLU A 234 -3.08 -7.97 5.53
N ILE A 235 -2.24 -8.51 6.41
CA ILE A 235 -1.73 -9.88 6.29
C ILE A 235 -2.89 -10.89 6.23
N MET A 236 -3.95 -10.71 7.03
CA MET A 236 -5.11 -11.61 7.07
C MET A 236 -5.97 -11.56 5.80
N HIS A 237 -5.91 -10.50 4.97
CA HIS A 237 -6.54 -10.52 3.64
C HIS A 237 -5.96 -11.60 2.72
N ALA A 238 -4.74 -12.05 2.98
CA ALA A 238 -4.17 -13.21 2.29
C ALA A 238 -4.87 -14.53 2.65
N TYR A 239 -5.63 -14.59 3.75
CA TYR A 239 -6.26 -15.80 4.30
C TYR A 239 -7.78 -15.68 4.48
N ASP A 240 -8.37 -14.55 4.06
CA ASP A 240 -9.82 -14.36 4.13
C ASP A 240 -10.56 -15.21 3.10
N ALA A 241 -11.89 -15.04 2.99
CA ALA A 241 -12.70 -15.83 2.06
C ALA A 241 -12.24 -15.74 0.59
N ALA A 242 -11.62 -14.63 0.18
CA ALA A 242 -11.07 -14.45 -1.16
C ALA A 242 -9.65 -15.03 -1.28
N GLY A 243 -8.83 -14.88 -0.23
CA GLY A 243 -7.43 -15.31 -0.22
C GLY A 243 -7.19 -16.79 0.11
N MET A 244 -8.11 -17.44 0.82
CA MET A 244 -7.86 -18.76 1.41
C MET A 244 -7.53 -19.87 0.40
N ASN A 245 -8.11 -19.82 -0.80
CA ASN A 245 -7.93 -20.85 -1.84
C ASN A 245 -6.86 -20.47 -2.87
N THR A 246 -5.89 -19.60 -2.52
CA THR A 246 -4.76 -19.26 -3.40
C THR A 246 -3.42 -19.48 -2.72
N ASN A 247 -2.43 -19.93 -3.50
CA ASN A 247 -1.03 -19.97 -3.07
C ASN A 247 -0.40 -18.56 -3.12
N TYR A 248 0.88 -18.46 -2.77
CA TYR A 248 1.64 -17.20 -2.78
C TYR A 248 1.83 -16.59 -4.18
N LEU A 249 1.68 -17.39 -5.24
CA LEU A 249 1.69 -16.92 -6.64
C LEU A 249 0.30 -16.44 -7.10
N ASN A 250 -0.65 -16.31 -6.17
CA ASN A 250 -2.05 -15.99 -6.45
C ASN A 250 -2.76 -16.99 -7.38
N GLN A 251 -2.26 -18.22 -7.46
CA GLN A 251 -2.88 -19.30 -8.23
C GLN A 251 -3.86 -20.06 -7.33
N ARG A 252 -5.00 -20.44 -7.90
CA ARG A 252 -6.00 -21.22 -7.15
C ARG A 252 -5.47 -22.60 -6.79
N VAL A 253 -5.65 -22.97 -5.52
CA VAL A 253 -5.39 -24.31 -5.00
C VAL A 253 -6.71 -24.88 -4.50
N ASP A 254 -7.05 -26.10 -4.93
CA ASP A 254 -8.30 -26.74 -4.51
C ASP A 254 -8.16 -27.39 -3.14
N LEU A 255 -8.47 -26.62 -2.09
CA LEU A 255 -8.49 -27.11 -0.70
C LEU A 255 -9.88 -27.61 -0.27
N ARG A 256 -10.84 -27.70 -1.20
CA ARG A 256 -12.23 -28.08 -0.87
C ARG A 256 -12.28 -29.49 -0.28
N GLY A 257 -13.13 -29.66 0.73
CA GLY A 257 -13.33 -30.96 1.39
C GLY A 257 -12.22 -31.35 2.38
N THR A 258 -11.14 -30.56 2.50
CA THR A 258 -10.13 -30.80 3.54
C THR A 258 -10.72 -30.56 4.95
N PRO A 259 -10.23 -31.26 5.99
CA PRO A 259 -10.61 -30.98 7.38
C PRO A 259 -10.39 -29.51 7.75
N THR A 260 -9.30 -28.92 7.25
CA THR A 260 -8.96 -27.51 7.42
C THR A 260 -10.05 -26.59 6.88
N MET A 261 -10.56 -26.81 5.66
CA MET A 261 -11.59 -25.95 5.08
C MET A 261 -12.96 -26.12 5.75
N LYS A 262 -13.25 -27.31 6.28
CA LYS A 262 -14.43 -27.51 7.14
C LYS A 262 -14.30 -26.70 8.43
N ALA A 263 -13.18 -26.82 9.15
CA ALA A 263 -12.93 -26.07 10.37
C ALA A 263 -12.88 -24.55 10.14
N TYR A 264 -12.33 -24.11 9.00
CA TYR A 264 -12.34 -22.71 8.58
C TYR A 264 -13.78 -22.19 8.44
N ALA A 265 -14.65 -22.92 7.72
CA ALA A 265 -16.05 -22.52 7.54
C ALA A 265 -16.82 -22.43 8.87
N GLU A 266 -16.55 -23.35 9.81
CA GLU A 266 -17.12 -23.33 11.17
C GLU A 266 -16.67 -22.09 11.95
N LYS A 267 -15.37 -21.75 11.89
CA LYS A 267 -14.81 -20.55 12.54
C LYS A 267 -15.34 -19.26 11.93
N VAL A 268 -15.43 -19.16 10.60
CA VAL A 268 -16.04 -18.01 9.91
C VAL A 268 -17.51 -17.84 10.31
N THR A 269 -18.25 -18.94 10.41
CA THR A 269 -19.65 -18.91 10.87
C THR A 269 -19.75 -18.37 12.30
N CYS A 270 -18.88 -18.84 13.20
CA CYS A 270 -18.81 -18.35 14.58
C CYS A 270 -18.54 -16.84 14.64
N LEU A 271 -17.58 -16.35 13.84
CA LEU A 271 -17.26 -14.93 13.75
C LEU A 271 -18.47 -14.13 13.24
N ARG A 272 -19.07 -14.55 12.13
CA ARG A 272 -20.26 -13.91 11.54
C ARG A 272 -21.39 -13.78 12.55
N SER A 273 -21.72 -14.86 13.27
CA SER A 273 -22.78 -14.84 14.29
C SER A 273 -22.47 -13.88 15.43
N SER A 274 -21.21 -13.64 15.75
CA SER A 274 -20.82 -12.64 16.76
C SER A 274 -21.13 -11.22 16.29
N TYR A 275 -20.86 -10.89 15.02
CA TYR A 275 -21.19 -9.59 14.44
C TYR A 275 -22.68 -9.36 14.23
N GLU A 276 -23.44 -10.40 13.89
CA GLU A 276 -24.90 -10.31 13.76
C GLU A 276 -25.57 -9.90 15.08
N LYS A 277 -25.09 -10.40 16.22
CA LYS A 277 -25.58 -9.99 17.55
C LYS A 277 -25.38 -8.49 17.79
N VAL A 278 -24.22 -7.95 17.42
CA VAL A 278 -23.92 -6.52 17.55
C VAL A 278 -24.81 -5.68 16.63
N ARG A 279 -25.02 -6.12 15.38
CA ARG A 279 -25.91 -5.44 14.44
C ARG A 279 -27.34 -5.33 14.97
N THR A 280 -27.86 -6.42 15.53
CA THR A 280 -29.19 -6.42 16.14
C THR A 280 -29.25 -5.45 17.32
N HIS A 281 -28.23 -5.42 18.18
CA HIS A 281 -28.17 -4.48 19.29
C HIS A 281 -28.15 -3.01 18.85
N ILE A 282 -27.34 -2.65 17.84
CA ILE A 282 -27.30 -1.30 17.28
C ILE A 282 -28.64 -0.91 16.66
N SER A 283 -29.32 -1.84 15.96
CA SER A 283 -30.66 -1.56 15.41
C SER A 283 -31.72 -1.33 16.49
N LEU A 284 -31.63 -2.05 17.62
CA LEU A 284 -32.53 -1.87 18.75
C LEU A 284 -32.31 -0.52 19.43
N LEU A 285 -31.05 -0.09 19.60
CA LEU A 285 -30.73 1.23 20.15
C LEU A 285 -31.21 2.38 19.25
N ARG A 286 -31.14 2.21 17.92
CA ARG A 286 -31.67 3.21 16.96
C ARG A 286 -33.19 3.30 16.95
N ASN A 287 -33.89 2.20 17.19
CA ASN A 287 -35.36 2.17 17.20
C ASN A 287 -35.97 2.55 18.56
N ALA A 288 -35.14 2.66 19.60
CA ALA A 288 -35.54 3.07 20.95
C ALA A 288 -35.28 4.56 21.24
N ALA A 289 -34.62 5.28 20.34
CA ALA A 289 -34.37 6.72 20.38
C ALA A 289 -35.31 7.46 19.43
#